data_AF-A0A2V8VDV2-F1
#
_entry.id   AF-A0A2V8VDV2-F1
#
_cell.length_a   1.000
_cell.length_b   1.000
_cell.length_c   1.000
_cell.angle_alpha   90.00
_cell.angle_beta   90.00
_cell.angle_gamma   90.00
#
_symmetry.space_group_name_H-M   'P 1'
#
loop_
_entity.id
_entity.type
_entity.pdbx_description
1 polymer ?
#
loop_
_entity_poly.entity_id
_entity_poly.type
_entity_poly.pdbx_seq_one_letter_code
_entity_poly.pdbx_strand_id
1 'polypeptide(L)' 'MLALLLARRGVFVTLLEMHKDFDREFRGDTIHPAILDILDQIGLGRAAP' A
#
# COMPACT_ATOMS: atom_id res chain seq x y z
N MET A 1 -1.53 -1.68 2.15
CA MET A 1 -2.00 -2.26 0.87
C MET A 1 -3.28 -3.08 1.02
N LEU A 2 -3.39 -3.98 2.00
CA LEU A 2 -4.55 -4.87 2.18
C LEU A 2 -5.92 -4.15 2.16
N ALA A 3 -6.14 -3.17 3.04
CA ALA A 3 -7.41 -2.45 3.15
C ALA A 3 -7.85 -1.82 1.82
N LEU A 4 -6.90 -1.23 1.07
CA LEU A 4 -7.15 -0.66 -0.26
C LEU A 4 -7.61 -1.73 -1.26
N LEU A 5 -6.91 -2.88 -1.32
CA LEU A 5 -7.23 -3.94 -2.29
C LEU A 5 -8.60 -4.57 -2.02
N LEU A 6 -8.96 -4.74 -0.75
CA LEU A 6 -10.29 -5.21 -0.35
C LEU A 6 -11.38 -4.19 -0.74
N ALA A 7 -11.16 -2.91 -0.42
CA ALA A 7 -12.12 -1.85 -0.76
C ALA A 7 -12.33 -1.71 -2.28
N ARG A 8 -11.27 -1.82 -3.10
CA ARG A 8 -11.36 -1.81 -4.56
C ARG A 8 -12.17 -2.98 -5.14
N ARG A 9 -12.32 -4.08 -4.39
CA ARG A 9 -13.15 -5.24 -4.74
C ARG A 9 -14.59 -5.12 -4.22
N GLY A 10 -14.98 -3.98 -3.65
CA GLY A 10 -16.32 -3.75 -3.12
C GLY A 10 -16.55 -4.34 -1.72
N VAL A 11 -15.50 -4.80 -1.04
CA VAL A 11 -15.61 -5.26 0.35
C VAL A 11 -15.73 -4.03 1.25
N PHE A 12 -16.69 -4.05 2.18
CA PHE A 12 -16.81 -3.01 3.20
C PHE A 12 -15.68 -3.17 4.23
N VAL A 13 -14.80 -2.16 4.31
CA VAL A 13 -13.59 -2.21 5.14
C VAL A 13 -13.58 -1.03 6.12
N THR A 14 -13.35 -1.34 7.39
CA THR A 14 -13.01 -0.34 8.42
C THR A 14 -11.53 -0.45 8.75
N LEU A 15 -10.76 0.63 8.60
CA LEU A 15 -9.36 0.71 9.00
C LEU A 15 -9.27 1.44 10.35
N LEU A 16 -8.59 0.82 11.32
CA LEU A 16 -8.29 1.43 12.61
C LEU A 16 -6.78 1.59 12.72
N GLU A 17 -6.33 2.84 12.81
CA GLU A 17 -4.92 3.20 13.00
C GLU A 17 -4.80 4.08 14.25
N MET A 18 -3.82 3.78 15.10
CA MET A 18 -3.59 4.50 16.35
C MET A 18 -2.78 5.77 16.11
N HIS A 19 -1.84 5.73 15.16
CA HIS A 19 -0.92 6.83 14.87
C HIS A 19 -1.57 7.81 13.89
N LYS A 20 -1.47 9.10 14.20
CA LYS A 20 -2.04 10.16 13.36
C LYS A 20 -1.09 10.59 12.24
N ASP A 21 0.14 10.09 12.27
CA ASP A 21 1.22 10.42 11.36
C ASP A 21 1.93 9.13 10.88
N PHE A 22 2.92 9.33 10.03
CA PHE A 22 3.72 8.25 9.45
C PHE A 22 5.14 8.21 10.01
N ASP A 23 5.42 8.97 11.07
CA ASP A 23 6.75 9.07 11.66
C ASP A 23 6.99 7.84 12.53
N ARG A 24 7.73 6.88 11.97
CA ARG A 24 8.12 5.65 12.67
C ARG A 24 9.47 5.21 12.20
N GLU A 25 10.18 4.52 13.08
CA GLU A 25 11.47 3.90 12.76
C GLU A 25 11.23 2.83 11.69
N PHE A 26 11.48 3.19 10.44
CA PHE A 26 11.12 2.38 9.29
C PHE A 26 12.15 1.27 9.08
N ARG A 27 11.69 0.02 9.04
CA ARG A 27 12.53 -1.19 8.96
C ARG A 27 12.54 -1.78 7.54
N GLY A 28 12.59 -0.94 6.51
CA GLY A 28 12.38 -1.36 5.12
C GLY A 28 12.75 -0.31 4.07
N ASP A 29 13.83 0.41 4.30
CA ASP A 29 14.40 1.48 3.47
C ASP A 29 14.73 1.06 2.02
N THR A 30 14.77 -0.25 1.73
CA THR A 30 14.91 -0.79 0.37
C THR A 30 13.69 -1.59 -0.04
N ILE A 31 13.15 -1.28 -1.23
CA ILE A 31 12.12 -2.09 -1.90
C ILE A 31 12.82 -2.96 -2.95
N HIS A 32 12.64 -4.28 -2.86
CA HIS A 32 13.18 -5.20 -3.87
C HIS A 32 12.49 -4.97 -5.23
N PRO A 33 13.19 -5.03 -6.38
CA PRO A 33 12.59 -4.79 -7.69
C PRO A 33 11.29 -5.57 -7.98
N ALA A 34 11.24 -6.84 -7.58
CA ALA A 34 10.02 -7.65 -7.73
C ALA A 34 8.78 -7.08 -7.02
N ILE A 35 8.95 -6.28 -5.95
CA ILE A 35 7.84 -5.59 -5.30
C ILE A 35 7.38 -4.38 -6.14
N LEU A 36 8.28 -3.71 -6.86
CA LEU A 36 7.92 -2.63 -7.78
C LEU A 36 7.01 -3.17 -8.91
N ASP A 37 7.34 -4.32 -9.47
CA ASP A 37 6.51 -4.97 -10.50
C ASP A 37 5.10 -5.29 -9.98
N ILE A 38 4.99 -5.77 -8.73
CA ILE A 38 3.71 -6.03 -8.08
C ILE A 38 2.92 -4.73 -7.86
N LEU A 39 3.59 -3.65 -7.44
CA LEU A 39 2.97 -2.35 -7.26
C LEU A 39 2.40 -1.83 -8.59
N ASP A 40 3.11 -1.98 -9.71
CA ASP A 40 2.58 -1.63 -11.04
C ASP A 40 1.34 -2.45 -11.39
N GLN A 41 1.37 -3.78 -11.18
CA GLN A 41 0.23 -4.67 -11.48
C GLN A 41 -1.05 -4.33 -10.72
N ILE A 42 -0.93 -3.77 -9.51
CA ILE A 42 -2.09 -3.35 -8.71
C ILE A 42 -2.40 -1.84 -8.81
N GLY A 43 -1.73 -1.14 -9.74
CA GLY A 43 -1.95 0.28 -10.02
C GLY A 43 -1.48 1.22 -8.91
N LEU A 44 -0.38 0.88 -8.23
CA LEU A 44 0.27 1.67 -7.19
C LEU A 44 1.74 2.01 -7.49
N GLY A 45 2.30 1.49 -8.59
CA GLY A 45 3.62 1.88 -9.05
C GLY A 45 3.58 3.23 -9.78
N ARG A 46 4.56 3.51 -10.65
CA ARG A 46 4.78 4.88 -11.15
C ARG A 46 3.61 5.33 -12.02
N ALA A 47 2.70 6.09 -11.39
CA ALA A 47 1.52 6.76 -11.90
C ALA A 47 0.98 6.20 -13.23
N ALA A 48 -0.12 5.43 -13.13
CA ALA A 48 -1.06 5.36 -14.23
C ALA A 48 -1.32 6.80 -14.75
N PRO A 49 -1.31 7.04 -16.07
CA PRO A 49 -1.68 8.34 -16.63
C PRO A 49 -3.08 8.77 -16.17
#